data_AF-A0A7S0QTS7-F1
#
_entry.id   AF-A0A7S0QTS7-F1
#
_cell.length_a   1.000
_cell.length_b   1.000
_cell.length_c   1.000
_cell.angle_alpha   90.00
_cell.angle_beta   90.00
_cell.angle_gamma   90.00
#
_symmetry.space_group_name_H-M   'P 1'
#
loop_
_entity.id
_entity.type
_entity.pdbx_description
1 polymer ?
#
loop_
_entity_poly.entity_id
_entity_poly.type
_entity_poly.pdbx_seq_one_letter_code
_entity_poly.pdbx_strand_id
1 'polypeptide(L)'
;SHVPLTNDRVKYTDPHTKAYLLLQAHFSRIALAGDLALDQKAVLNDAIRLIQAMVDVISSSGWLKPALAAMEVSQMVVQGTWDNTPNLMQLPHMTKEIAARCAEKGVETVFDLMDLDDEARNGLLQLSEARLAQVASVCNRYPNVNLEYEIVDADDVVAGEQVQAVVRLERENEGGGGGVHAPYYP
;
A
#
# COMPACT_ATOMS: atom_id res chain seq x y z
N SER A 1 -17.59 13.69 9.72
CA SER A 1 -16.26 13.63 9.10
C SER A 1 -16.42 13.72 7.59
N HIS A 2 -15.75 14.67 6.93
CA HIS A 2 -15.76 14.78 5.47
C HIS A 2 -14.72 13.83 4.87
N VAL A 3 -15.05 13.22 3.74
CA VAL A 3 -14.08 12.43 2.96
C VAL A 3 -13.26 13.36 2.03
N PRO A 4 -11.99 13.03 1.72
CA PRO A 4 -11.07 13.95 1.07
C PRO A 4 -11.45 14.40 -0.35
N LEU A 5 -12.10 13.54 -1.14
CA LEU A 5 -12.46 13.84 -2.52
C LEU A 5 -13.95 14.22 -2.61
N THR A 6 -14.20 15.43 -3.08
CA THR A 6 -15.53 15.93 -3.41
C THR A 6 -16.04 15.32 -4.71
N ASN A 7 -17.33 15.00 -4.76
CA ASN A 7 -18.00 14.57 -5.98
C ASN A 7 -19.12 15.57 -6.27
N ASP A 8 -18.99 16.31 -7.37
CA ASP A 8 -19.93 17.38 -7.74
C ASP A 8 -21.27 16.85 -8.27
N ARG A 9 -21.38 15.54 -8.49
CA ARG A 9 -22.58 14.85 -9.01
C ARG A 9 -23.13 13.82 -8.03
N VAL A 10 -23.02 14.08 -6.73
CA VAL A 10 -23.49 13.16 -5.68
C VAL A 10 -25.01 12.97 -5.77
N LYS A 11 -25.41 11.72 -6.03
CA LYS A 11 -26.77 11.24 -5.82
C LYS A 11 -26.72 10.21 -4.70
N TYR A 12 -27.23 10.55 -3.52
CA TYR A 12 -27.15 9.66 -2.35
C TYR A 12 -27.92 8.34 -2.50
N THR A 13 -28.82 8.25 -3.48
CA THR A 13 -29.54 7.03 -3.83
C THR A 13 -28.77 6.12 -4.79
N ASP A 14 -27.65 6.59 -5.35
CA ASP A 14 -26.84 5.83 -6.29
C ASP A 14 -25.87 4.88 -5.55
N PRO A 15 -25.92 3.56 -5.80
CA PRO A 15 -25.00 2.60 -5.20
C PRO A 15 -23.54 2.86 -5.53
N HIS A 16 -23.22 3.46 -6.70
CA HIS A 16 -21.84 3.80 -7.06
C HIS A 16 -21.30 4.92 -6.15
N THR A 17 -22.14 5.91 -5.85
CA THR A 17 -21.81 6.97 -4.90
C THR A 17 -21.56 6.39 -3.51
N LYS A 18 -22.40 5.44 -3.06
CA LYS A 18 -22.19 4.73 -1.79
C LYS A 18 -20.84 3.99 -1.76
N ALA A 19 -20.55 3.15 -2.76
CA ALA A 19 -19.30 2.41 -2.83
C ALA A 19 -18.07 3.32 -2.85
N TYR A 20 -18.13 4.42 -3.61
CA TYR A 20 -17.09 5.44 -3.66
C TYR A 20 -16.83 6.06 -2.28
N LEU A 21 -17.88 6.49 -1.56
CA LEU A 21 -17.74 7.04 -0.22
C LEU A 21 -17.21 6.03 0.80
N LEU A 22 -17.62 4.76 0.69
CA LEU A 22 -17.12 3.69 1.55
C LEU A 22 -15.63 3.41 1.33
N LEU A 23 -15.15 3.45 0.08
CA LEU A 23 -13.71 3.35 -0.22
C LEU A 23 -12.93 4.55 0.35
N GLN A 24 -13.44 5.77 0.19
CA GLN A 24 -12.78 6.94 0.80
C GLN A 24 -12.75 6.87 2.33
N ALA A 25 -13.82 6.37 2.95
CA ALA A 25 -13.87 6.12 4.39
C ALA A 25 -12.84 5.07 4.82
N HIS A 26 -12.63 4.04 4.01
CA HIS A 26 -11.61 2.99 4.22
C HIS A 26 -10.20 3.58 4.21
N PHE A 27 -9.82 4.32 3.15
CA PHE A 27 -8.50 4.95 3.04
C PHE A 27 -8.25 5.98 4.16
N SER A 28 -9.32 6.60 4.67
CA SER A 28 -9.26 7.56 5.77
C SER A 28 -9.33 6.90 7.17
N ARG A 29 -9.47 5.57 7.23
CA ARG A 29 -9.68 4.78 8.45
C ARG A 29 -10.81 5.32 9.34
N ILE A 30 -11.89 5.80 8.72
CA ILE A 30 -13.07 6.28 9.43
C ILE A 30 -13.85 5.06 9.92
N ALA A 31 -14.07 4.97 11.23
CA ALA A 31 -14.87 3.90 11.82
C ALA A 31 -16.33 4.00 11.34
N LEU A 32 -16.81 2.93 10.71
CA LEU A 32 -18.21 2.76 10.30
C LEU A 32 -18.90 1.76 11.22
N ALA A 33 -20.22 1.88 11.39
CA ALA A 33 -21.02 1.01 12.24
C ALA A 33 -22.19 0.39 11.49
N GLY A 34 -22.67 -0.76 11.99
CA GLY A 34 -23.84 -1.46 11.47
C GLY A 34 -23.68 -1.85 9.99
N ASP A 35 -24.74 -1.63 9.22
CA ASP A 35 -24.83 -2.03 7.81
C ASP A 35 -23.71 -1.43 6.94
N LEU A 36 -23.30 -0.18 7.20
CA LEU A 36 -22.26 0.48 6.41
C LEU A 36 -20.89 -0.21 6.53
N ALA A 37 -20.58 -0.80 7.68
CA ALA A 37 -19.35 -1.57 7.86
C ALA A 37 -19.40 -2.90 7.09
N LEU A 38 -20.57 -3.56 7.06
CA LEU A 38 -20.79 -4.77 6.27
C LEU A 38 -20.71 -4.48 4.77
N ASP A 39 -21.31 -3.37 4.34
CA ASP A 39 -21.24 -2.90 2.96
C ASP A 39 -19.81 -2.55 2.54
N GLN A 40 -19.04 -1.88 3.41
CA GLN A 40 -17.64 -1.57 3.13
C GLN A 40 -16.83 -2.85 2.94
N LYS A 41 -17.02 -3.86 3.80
CA LYS A 41 -16.37 -5.16 3.65
C LYS A 41 -16.75 -5.84 2.33
N ALA A 42 -18.01 -5.80 1.93
CA ALA A 42 -18.45 -6.35 0.65
C ALA A 42 -17.76 -5.63 -0.54
N VAL A 43 -17.69 -4.30 -0.50
CA VAL A 43 -16.99 -3.50 -1.53
C VAL A 43 -15.49 -3.85 -1.58
N LEU A 44 -14.83 -3.98 -0.44
CA LEU A 44 -13.39 -4.29 -0.38
C LEU A 44 -13.06 -5.69 -0.92
N ASN A 45 -13.91 -6.68 -0.66
CA ASN A 45 -13.73 -8.05 -1.19
C ASN A 45 -13.70 -8.10 -2.71
N ASP A 46 -14.51 -7.27 -3.38
CA ASP A 46 -14.56 -7.22 -4.84
C ASP A 46 -13.53 -6.24 -5.45
N ALA A 47 -13.05 -5.26 -4.68
CA ALA A 47 -12.22 -4.16 -5.16
C ALA A 47 -10.93 -4.63 -5.82
N ILE A 48 -10.18 -5.55 -5.21
CA ILE A 48 -8.87 -5.99 -5.74
C ILE A 48 -9.01 -6.64 -7.11
N ARG A 49 -10.00 -7.53 -7.29
CA ARG A 49 -10.26 -8.18 -8.58
C ARG A 49 -10.62 -7.16 -9.66
N LEU A 50 -11.42 -6.15 -9.32
CA LEU A 50 -11.79 -5.09 -10.26
C LEU A 50 -10.58 -4.22 -10.63
N ILE A 51 -9.74 -3.87 -9.67
CA ILE A 51 -8.51 -3.10 -9.90
C ILE A 51 -7.53 -3.88 -10.79
N GLN A 52 -7.37 -5.19 -10.57
CA GLN A 52 -6.56 -6.05 -11.44
C GLN A 52 -7.09 -6.06 -12.88
N ALA A 53 -8.41 -6.18 -13.07
CA ALA A 53 -9.01 -6.08 -14.40
C ALA A 53 -8.79 -4.70 -15.04
N MET A 54 -8.78 -3.62 -14.25
CA MET A 54 -8.41 -2.29 -14.74
C MET A 54 -6.95 -2.24 -15.20
N VAL A 55 -6.01 -2.80 -14.43
CA VAL A 55 -4.60 -2.89 -14.81
C VAL A 55 -4.45 -3.62 -16.14
N ASP A 56 -5.15 -4.73 -16.35
CA ASP A 56 -5.09 -5.51 -17.60
C ASP A 56 -5.60 -4.73 -18.82
N VAL A 57 -6.71 -4.01 -18.67
CA VAL A 57 -7.28 -3.18 -19.74
C VAL A 57 -6.37 -2.00 -20.08
N ILE A 58 -5.83 -1.34 -19.05
CA ILE A 58 -4.96 -0.17 -19.21
C ILE A 58 -3.60 -0.57 -19.81
N SER A 59 -3.01 -1.68 -19.36
CA SER A 59 -1.73 -2.18 -19.87
C SER A 59 -1.84 -2.63 -21.33
N SER A 60 -2.97 -3.26 -21.71
CA SER A 60 -3.29 -3.61 -23.10
C SER A 60 -3.41 -2.38 -24.01
N SER A 61 -3.76 -1.22 -23.44
CA SER A 61 -3.84 0.06 -24.15
C SER A 61 -2.50 0.81 -24.22
N GLY A 62 -1.45 0.28 -23.59
CA GLY A 62 -0.12 0.91 -23.56
C GLY A 62 -0.03 2.16 -22.67
N TRP A 63 -0.95 2.35 -21.73
CA TRP A 63 -0.98 3.55 -20.88
C TRP A 63 -0.26 3.32 -19.55
N LEU A 64 1.02 3.69 -19.48
CA LEU A 64 1.84 3.45 -18.29
C LEU A 64 1.32 4.18 -17.04
N LYS A 65 1.03 5.49 -17.12
CA LYS A 65 0.67 6.28 -15.92
C LYS A 65 -0.60 5.77 -15.23
N PRO A 66 -1.72 5.52 -15.93
CA PRO A 66 -2.91 4.97 -15.28
C PRO A 66 -2.72 3.53 -14.79
N ALA A 67 -1.83 2.74 -15.41
CA ALA A 67 -1.55 1.38 -14.95
C ALA A 67 -0.83 1.40 -13.61
N LEU A 68 0.18 2.26 -13.46
CA LEU A 68 0.88 2.48 -12.20
C LEU A 68 -0.08 3.02 -11.12
N ALA A 69 -0.92 4.00 -11.45
CA ALA A 69 -1.92 4.51 -10.51
C ALA A 69 -2.91 3.42 -10.06
N ALA A 70 -3.34 2.52 -10.96
CA ALA A 70 -4.19 1.40 -10.58
C ALA A 70 -3.46 0.40 -9.64
N MET A 71 -2.16 0.16 -9.86
CA MET A 71 -1.33 -0.64 -8.94
C MET A 71 -1.22 0.03 -7.57
N GLU A 72 -1.01 1.34 -7.49
CA GLU A 72 -0.99 2.11 -6.23
C GLU A 72 -2.34 2.03 -5.50
N VAL A 73 -3.46 2.16 -6.22
CA VAL A 73 -4.80 2.00 -5.63
C VAL A 73 -4.99 0.60 -5.04
N SER A 74 -4.43 -0.45 -5.65
CA SER A 74 -4.48 -1.79 -5.06
C SER A 74 -3.77 -1.85 -3.69
N GLN A 75 -2.62 -1.18 -3.56
CA GLN A 75 -1.87 -1.10 -2.30
C GLN A 75 -2.64 -0.27 -1.26
N MET A 76 -3.24 0.86 -1.67
CA MET A 76 -4.11 1.69 -0.84
C MET A 76 -5.30 0.91 -0.28
N VAL A 77 -5.94 0.06 -1.10
CA VAL A 77 -7.05 -0.82 -0.67
C VAL A 77 -6.58 -1.86 0.34
N VAL A 78 -5.45 -2.52 0.10
CA VAL A 78 -4.93 -3.54 1.02
C VAL A 78 -4.50 -2.91 2.36
N GLN A 79 -3.82 -1.77 2.34
CA GLN A 79 -3.28 -1.15 3.56
C GLN A 79 -4.27 -0.21 4.27
N GLY A 80 -5.37 0.16 3.61
CA GLY A 80 -6.36 1.10 4.14
C GLY A 80 -5.75 2.48 4.39
N THR A 81 -5.04 3.02 3.40
CA THR A 81 -4.39 4.33 3.46
C THR A 81 -4.53 5.07 2.13
N TRP A 82 -4.38 6.40 2.17
CA TRP A 82 -4.20 7.20 0.96
C TRP A 82 -2.76 7.10 0.45
N ASP A 83 -2.55 7.45 -0.82
CA ASP A 83 -1.25 7.59 -1.48
C ASP A 83 -0.31 8.58 -0.78
N ASN A 84 -0.88 9.65 -0.22
CA ASN A 84 -0.13 10.67 0.51
C ASN A 84 -0.04 10.41 2.04
N THR A 85 -0.51 9.26 2.51
CA THR A 85 -0.40 8.90 3.94
C THR A 85 1.04 8.48 4.24
N PRO A 86 1.63 8.89 5.38
CA PRO A 86 2.98 8.45 5.74
C PRO A 86 3.12 6.92 5.70
N ASN A 87 4.18 6.41 5.07
CA ASN A 87 4.38 4.96 4.86
C ASN A 87 4.36 4.17 6.17
N LEU A 88 4.86 4.77 7.25
CA LEU A 88 4.87 4.18 8.59
C LEU A 88 3.47 3.84 9.12
N MET A 89 2.40 4.48 8.62
CA MET A 89 1.03 4.19 9.02
C MET A 89 0.56 2.77 8.63
N GLN A 90 1.31 2.06 7.79
CA GLN A 90 1.11 0.64 7.48
C GLN A 90 1.51 -0.27 8.66
N LEU A 91 2.36 0.22 9.57
CA LEU A 91 2.83 -0.53 10.73
C LEU A 91 1.79 -0.52 11.87
N PRO A 92 1.75 -1.56 12.72
CA PRO A 92 0.82 -1.64 13.82
C PRO A 92 1.14 -0.57 14.87
N HIS A 93 0.12 -0.08 15.58
CA HIS A 93 0.23 0.93 16.63
C HIS A 93 0.75 2.31 16.18
N MET A 94 0.94 2.52 14.88
CA MET A 94 1.36 3.82 14.37
C MET A 94 0.21 4.83 14.42
N THR A 95 0.47 5.99 15.01
CA THR A 95 -0.46 7.13 15.01
C THR A 95 0.10 8.27 14.16
N LYS A 96 -0.74 9.24 13.82
CA LYS A 96 -0.32 10.41 13.03
C LYS A 96 0.76 11.21 13.76
N GLU A 97 0.71 11.26 15.10
CA GLU A 97 1.68 11.93 15.95
C GLU A 97 3.04 11.22 15.93
N ILE A 98 3.05 9.89 15.98
CA ILE A 98 4.30 9.11 15.88
C ILE A 98 4.90 9.28 14.48
N ALA A 99 4.08 9.18 13.42
CA ALA A 99 4.53 9.37 12.05
C ALA A 99 5.11 10.78 11.81
N ALA A 100 4.47 11.82 12.35
CA ALA A 100 4.98 13.20 12.24
C ALA A 100 6.35 13.36 12.93
N ARG A 101 6.52 12.78 14.13
CA ARG A 101 7.80 12.80 14.85
C ARG A 101 8.91 12.05 14.09
N CYS A 102 8.56 10.93 13.45
CA CYS A 102 9.51 10.20 12.60
C CYS A 102 9.94 11.05 11.41
N ALA A 103 8.99 11.70 10.72
CA ALA A 103 9.26 12.59 9.60
C ALA A 103 10.16 13.78 10.00
N GLU A 104 9.95 14.38 11.18
CA GLU A 104 10.82 15.44 11.72
C GLU A 104 12.27 14.99 11.92
N LYS A 105 12.51 13.68 12.06
CA LYS A 105 13.84 13.08 12.17
C LYS A 105 14.35 12.47 10.86
N GLY A 106 13.62 12.65 9.75
CA GLY A 106 13.98 12.11 8.44
C GLY A 106 13.71 10.61 8.29
N VAL A 107 12.85 10.04 9.13
CA VAL A 107 12.44 8.63 9.08
C VAL A 107 11.08 8.56 8.40
N GLU A 108 11.07 8.29 7.09
CA GLU A 108 9.87 8.35 6.25
C GLU A 108 9.38 6.98 5.79
N THR A 109 10.29 6.00 5.67
CA THR A 109 10.01 4.65 5.17
C THR A 109 10.17 3.58 6.26
N VAL A 110 9.65 2.38 5.99
CA VAL A 110 9.86 1.22 6.87
C VAL A 110 11.34 0.83 6.94
N PHE A 111 12.09 1.02 5.86
CA PHE A 111 13.54 0.77 5.83
C PHE A 111 14.30 1.75 6.73
N ASP A 112 13.99 3.04 6.66
CA ASP A 112 14.60 4.04 7.56
C ASP A 112 14.36 3.68 9.03
N LEU A 113 13.17 3.18 9.37
CA LEU A 113 12.84 2.75 10.73
C LEU A 113 13.61 1.49 11.17
N MET A 114 13.87 0.57 10.24
CA MET A 114 14.65 -0.65 10.50
C MET A 114 16.14 -0.36 10.70
N ASP A 115 16.67 0.68 10.05
CA ASP A 115 18.06 1.09 10.12
C ASP A 115 18.41 1.87 11.40
N LEU A 116 17.40 2.31 12.17
CA LEU A 116 17.62 2.96 13.46
C LEU A 116 18.14 1.98 14.51
N ASP A 117 19.04 2.49 15.36
CA ASP A 117 19.37 1.80 16.60
C ASP A 117 18.16 1.74 17.57
N ASP A 118 18.26 0.84 18.55
CA ASP A 118 17.18 0.61 19.50
C ASP A 118 16.84 1.85 20.34
N GLU A 119 17.83 2.70 20.67
CA GLU A 119 17.63 3.89 21.49
C GLU A 119 16.83 4.96 20.72
N ALA A 120 17.23 5.28 19.50
CA ALA A 120 16.55 6.20 18.60
C ALA A 120 15.15 5.71 18.25
N ARG A 121 15.00 4.43 17.93
CA ARG A 121 13.70 3.81 17.62
C ARG A 121 12.75 3.88 18.80
N ASN A 122 13.21 3.53 20.00
CA ASN A 122 12.37 3.58 21.21
C ASN A 122 12.00 5.02 21.59
N GLY A 123 12.93 5.97 21.43
CA GLY A 123 12.69 7.38 21.66
C GLY A 123 11.68 8.00 20.69
N LEU A 124 11.69 7.56 19.42
CA LEU A 124 10.74 7.98 18.39
C LEU A 124 9.36 7.37 18.57
N LEU A 125 9.28 6.04 18.73
CA LEU A 125 8.01 5.33 18.76
C LEU A 125 7.29 5.49 20.10
N GLN A 126 8.02 5.53 21.23
CA GLN A 126 7.45 5.62 22.59
C GLN A 126 6.36 4.56 22.86
N LEU A 127 6.54 3.37 22.29
CA LEU A 127 5.64 2.23 22.44
C LEU A 127 6.17 1.30 23.55
N SER A 128 5.27 0.49 24.14
CA SER A 128 5.69 -0.57 25.06
C SER A 128 6.46 -1.67 24.32
N GLU A 129 7.30 -2.42 25.03
CA GLU A 129 8.07 -3.55 24.44
C GLU A 129 7.19 -4.54 23.68
N ALA A 130 6.01 -4.87 24.21
CA ALA A 130 5.06 -5.76 23.54
C ALA A 130 4.55 -5.20 22.19
N ARG A 131 4.36 -3.88 22.10
CA ARG A 131 3.94 -3.21 20.85
C ARG A 131 5.11 -3.08 19.87
N LEU A 132 6.31 -2.79 20.37
CA LEU A 132 7.54 -2.77 19.56
C LEU A 132 7.83 -4.14 18.94
N ALA A 133 7.64 -5.22 19.69
CA ALA A 133 7.78 -6.58 19.16
C ALA A 133 6.79 -6.87 18.02
N GLN A 134 5.56 -6.34 18.09
CA GLN A 134 4.59 -6.46 17.00
C GLN A 134 5.00 -5.64 15.77
N VAL A 135 5.52 -4.42 15.96
CA VAL A 135 6.08 -3.60 14.88
C VAL A 135 7.24 -4.33 14.20
N ALA A 136 8.20 -4.85 14.98
CA ALA A 136 9.34 -5.62 14.47
C ALA A 136 8.88 -6.87 13.68
N SER A 137 7.87 -7.58 14.18
CA SER A 137 7.29 -8.73 13.48
C SER A 137 6.69 -8.37 12.11
N VAL A 138 6.13 -7.16 11.96
CA VAL A 138 5.65 -6.66 10.66
C VAL A 138 6.81 -6.22 9.77
N CYS A 139 7.80 -5.51 10.33
CA CYS A 139 8.99 -5.06 9.59
C CYS A 139 9.76 -6.23 8.98
N ASN A 140 9.97 -7.31 9.74
CA ASN A 140 10.65 -8.52 9.25
C ASN A 140 9.90 -9.23 8.11
N ARG A 141 8.59 -9.01 7.98
CA ARG A 141 7.76 -9.54 6.88
C ARG A 141 7.57 -8.55 5.75
N TYR A 142 7.97 -7.29 5.94
CA TYR A 142 7.89 -6.27 4.91
C TYR A 142 8.71 -6.72 3.70
N PRO A 143 8.25 -6.52 2.46
CA PRO A 143 8.97 -6.99 1.29
C PRO A 143 10.31 -6.26 1.16
N ASN A 144 11.41 -7.01 1.23
CA ASN A 144 12.72 -6.58 0.77
C ASN A 144 13.10 -7.50 -0.40
N VAL A 145 13.19 -6.92 -1.58
CA VAL A 145 13.39 -7.63 -2.83
C VAL A 145 14.49 -6.92 -3.60
N ASN A 146 15.57 -7.64 -3.88
CA ASN A 146 16.59 -7.20 -4.79
C ASN A 146 16.14 -7.47 -6.24
N LEU A 147 16.40 -6.52 -7.13
CA LEU A 147 16.05 -6.60 -8.55
C LEU A 147 17.33 -6.51 -9.38
N GLU A 148 17.56 -7.54 -10.17
CA GLU A 148 18.57 -7.55 -11.22
C GLU A 148 17.87 -7.66 -12.57
N TYR A 149 18.42 -7.02 -13.60
CA TYR A 149 17.92 -7.19 -14.96
C TYR A 149 19.05 -7.22 -15.96
N GLU A 150 18.85 -7.97 -17.03
CA GLU A 150 19.76 -8.06 -18.18
C GLU A 150 18.95 -8.01 -19.48
N ILE A 151 19.50 -7.32 -20.49
CA ILE A 151 18.99 -7.38 -21.86
C ILE A 151 19.80 -8.45 -22.59
N VAL A 152 19.11 -9.46 -23.12
CA VAL A 152 19.75 -10.52 -23.91
C VAL A 152 20.29 -9.90 -25.19
N ASP A 153 21.57 -10.17 -25.50
CA ASP A 153 22.27 -9.65 -26.69
C ASP A 153 22.18 -8.12 -26.85
N ALA A 154 22.40 -7.39 -25.76
CA ALA A 154 22.24 -5.92 -25.70
C ALA A 154 23.03 -5.12 -26.75
N ASP A 155 24.16 -5.65 -27.21
CA ASP A 155 25.03 -5.00 -28.21
C ASP A 155 24.53 -5.22 -29.66
N ASP A 156 23.65 -6.20 -29.89
CA ASP A 156 23.17 -6.62 -31.22
C ASP A 156 21.68 -6.30 -31.44
N VAL A 157 21.20 -5.18 -30.89
CA VAL A 157 19.79 -4.78 -31.03
C VAL A 157 19.52 -4.12 -32.38
N VAL A 158 18.67 -4.76 -33.19
CA VAL A 158 18.26 -4.26 -34.52
C VAL A 158 16.82 -3.75 -34.51
N ALA A 159 16.56 -2.67 -35.25
CA ALA A 159 15.24 -2.08 -35.37
C ALA A 159 14.23 -3.05 -35.99
N GLY A 160 13.10 -3.24 -35.30
CA GLY A 160 12.02 -4.14 -35.73
C GLY A 160 12.15 -5.58 -35.23
N GLU A 161 13.25 -5.92 -34.55
CA GLU A 161 13.44 -7.22 -33.93
C GLU A 161 12.95 -7.24 -32.48
N GLN A 162 12.74 -8.45 -31.96
CA GLN A 162 12.29 -8.66 -30.59
C GLN A 162 13.44 -8.43 -29.62
N VAL A 163 13.21 -7.60 -28.59
CA VAL A 163 14.14 -7.42 -27.47
C VAL A 163 13.64 -8.22 -26.27
N GLN A 164 14.54 -8.97 -25.64
CA GLN A 164 14.23 -9.73 -24.43
C GLN A 164 14.93 -9.10 -23.21
N ALA A 165 14.12 -8.70 -22.22
CA ALA A 165 14.61 -8.31 -20.90
C ALA A 165 14.34 -9.45 -19.91
N VAL A 166 15.39 -9.92 -19.23
CA VAL A 166 15.29 -10.90 -18.15
C VAL A 166 15.41 -10.16 -16.83
N VAL A 167 14.39 -10.29 -15.98
CA VAL A 167 14.36 -9.69 -14.63
C VAL A 167 14.44 -10.82 -13.61
N ARG A 168 15.40 -10.73 -12.68
CA ARG A 168 15.56 -11.64 -11.54
C ARG A 168 15.18 -10.89 -10.28
N LEU A 169 14.29 -11.49 -9.49
CA LEU A 169 13.85 -10.97 -8.20
C LEU A 169 14.31 -11.94 -7.11
N GLU A 170 15.07 -11.44 -6.15
CA GLU A 170 15.53 -12.21 -4.99
C GLU A 170 14.98 -11.59 -3.71
N ARG A 171 14.36 -12.40 -2.84
CA ARG A 171 13.86 -11.94 -1.56
C ARG A 171 14.96 -12.06 -0.51
N GLU A 172 15.37 -10.95 0.08
CA GLU A 172 16.47 -10.93 1.05
C GLU A 172 16.04 -11.35 2.47
N ASN A 173 14.76 -11.17 2.82
CA ASN A 173 14.29 -11.39 4.19
C ASN A 173 13.98 -12.87 4.45
N GLU A 174 14.59 -13.46 5.48
CA GLU A 174 14.39 -14.87 5.89
C GLU A 174 13.00 -15.15 6.51
N GLY A 175 12.20 -14.11 6.81
CA GLY A 175 10.93 -14.18 7.57
C GLY A 175 9.67 -14.52 6.77
N GLY A 176 9.77 -15.33 5.71
CA GLY A 176 8.71 -15.59 4.72
C GLY A 176 7.50 -16.43 5.16
N GLY A 177 7.07 -16.38 6.43
CA GLY A 177 5.91 -17.10 6.95
C GLY A 177 4.67 -16.21 7.13
N GLY A 178 3.55 -16.59 6.51
CA GLY A 178 2.23 -15.96 6.73
C GLY A 178 1.80 -14.96 5.65
N GLY A 179 0.54 -14.53 5.73
CA GLY A 179 -0.03 -13.55 4.79
C GLY A 179 0.49 -12.13 4.97
N VAL A 180 0.17 -11.26 4.00
CA VAL A 180 0.44 -9.83 4.05
C VAL A 180 -0.17 -9.24 5.33
N HIS A 181 0.58 -8.39 6.04
CA HIS A 181 0.01 -7.62 7.14
C HIS A 181 -0.92 -6.54 6.57
N ALA A 182 -2.23 -6.75 6.71
CA ALA A 182 -3.27 -5.87 6.20
C ALA A 182 -4.46 -5.84 7.17
N PRO A 183 -4.32 -5.27 8.38
CA PRO A 183 -5.33 -5.38 9.44
C PRO A 183 -6.66 -4.69 9.11
N TYR A 184 -6.68 -3.81 8.10
CA TYR A 184 -7.88 -3.10 7.64
C TYR A 184 -8.55 -3.79 6.45
N TYR A 185 -7.91 -4.78 5.83
CA TYR A 185 -8.45 -5.52 4.70
C TYR A 185 -9.15 -6.81 5.19
N PRO A 186 -10.35 -7.13 4.67
CA PRO A 186 -11.16 -8.25 5.13
C PRO A 186 -10.67 -9.66 4.79
#